data_AF-G0R8W9-F1
#
_entry.id   AF-G0R8W9-F1
#
_cell.length_a   1.000
_cell.length_b   1.000
_cell.length_c   1.000
_cell.angle_alpha   90.00
_cell.angle_beta   90.00
_cell.angle_gamma   90.00
#
_symmetry.space_group_name_H-M   'P 1'
#
loop_
_entity.id
_entity.type
_entity.pdbx_description
1 polymer ?
#
loop_
_entity_poly.entity_id
_entity_poly.type
_entity_poly.pdbx_seq_one_letter_code
_entity_poly.pdbx_strand_id
1 'polypeptide(L)'
;MAREHHLRRLLSSISDDSDDEEGSLPQHTSKEKPTEKPHALRLLVKPCSFLLVLLTTCVISFWAGLRAHDRQANVDILCAKHTNRWSPLVRDVPIKYTYQEFNGSFLKENIYRNVGSAEVDKAWEDLGSGYRAGVISYKDGIASGLDPSFVQRAEKYGGGFIVNVEGMHHLHCLNLVRKALYFNYDYYKELGEHAFVNEEFILRLHITHCLDTLRQVLMCNVDTGVLGQVWVDTKEPTAFPVFSTKHVCKNYDDIRKWAELQQAPPPDKLPKDYLAPPKAGDVFESTP
;
A
#
# COMPACT_ATOMS: atom_id res chain seq x y z
N MET A 1 3.39 -28.82 46.55
CA MET A 1 4.53 -29.49 45.90
C MET A 1 5.02 -28.61 44.77
N ALA A 2 6.27 -28.13 44.88
CA ALA A 2 7.18 -27.48 43.92
C ALA A 2 7.97 -26.38 44.67
N ARG A 3 9.03 -26.75 45.42
CA ARG A 3 10.47 -26.71 45.06
C ARG A 3 11.06 -25.28 45.12
N GLU A 4 11.65 -24.89 46.25
CA GLU A 4 13.09 -24.63 46.52
C GLU A 4 13.68 -23.45 45.71
N HIS A 5 14.50 -22.52 46.21
CA HIS A 5 15.77 -22.71 46.94
C HIS A 5 16.26 -21.33 47.48
N HIS A 6 16.71 -21.30 48.76
CA HIS A 6 17.94 -20.65 49.30
C HIS A 6 18.23 -19.12 49.13
N LEU A 7 18.97 -18.43 50.01
CA LEU A 7 19.36 -18.49 51.44
C LEU A 7 20.31 -17.27 51.69
N ARG A 8 20.35 -16.77 52.93
CA ARG A 8 21.37 -15.93 53.63
C ARG A 8 20.98 -14.45 53.86
N ARG A 9 20.74 -13.99 55.10
CA ARG A 9 21.64 -13.79 56.29
C ARG A 9 22.78 -12.83 55.96
N LEU A 10 23.24 -11.91 56.80
CA LEU A 10 22.83 -11.25 58.06
C LEU A 10 23.89 -10.13 58.25
N LEU A 11 23.58 -9.14 59.07
CA LEU A 11 24.36 -7.93 59.40
C LEU A 11 25.66 -8.17 60.19
N SER A 12 26.47 -7.09 60.23
CA SER A 12 27.55 -6.74 61.20
C SER A 12 28.88 -7.48 61.02
N SER A 13 30.06 -6.98 61.39
CA SER A 13 30.68 -5.73 61.87
C SER A 13 32.18 -6.07 62.10
N ILE A 14 33.02 -5.12 62.57
CA ILE A 14 34.44 -5.27 63.05
C ILE A 14 35.45 -5.00 61.93
N SER A 15 36.25 -3.91 61.90
CA SER A 15 37.13 -3.19 62.85
C SER A 15 38.48 -3.85 63.12
N ASP A 16 39.48 -2.99 63.33
CA ASP A 16 40.91 -3.20 63.66
C ASP A 16 41.81 -3.60 62.46
N ASP A 17 43.03 -3.09 62.30
CA ASP A 17 44.00 -2.69 63.32
C ASP A 17 45.00 -1.63 62.80
N SER A 18 45.72 -1.04 63.75
CA SER A 18 46.56 0.16 63.68
C SER A 18 48.07 -0.10 63.50
N ASP A 19 48.81 1.01 63.39
CA ASP A 19 50.26 1.23 63.71
C ASP A 19 51.31 0.59 62.76
N ASP A 20 52.45 1.20 62.38
CA ASP A 20 53.40 2.08 63.07
C ASP A 20 54.13 3.08 62.11
N GLU A 21 54.34 4.31 62.61
CA GLU A 21 55.60 5.12 62.74
C GLU A 21 56.78 4.95 61.75
N GLU A 22 57.66 5.92 61.45
CA GLU A 22 58.02 7.24 61.99
C GLU A 22 58.90 7.96 60.92
N GLY A 23 59.03 9.30 60.95
CA GLY A 23 60.05 9.98 60.10
C GLY A 23 59.95 11.48 59.86
N SER A 24 59.79 12.29 60.92
CA SER A 24 60.35 13.65 61.13
C SER A 24 60.32 14.77 60.05
N LEU A 25 59.55 15.84 60.35
CA LEU A 25 59.77 17.33 60.30
C LEU A 25 60.46 18.04 59.09
N PRO A 26 60.27 19.38 58.87
CA PRO A 26 59.47 20.38 59.61
C PRO A 26 58.55 21.30 58.77
N GLN A 27 57.71 22.01 59.51
CA GLN A 27 56.63 22.91 59.15
C GLN A 27 57.11 24.23 58.50
N HIS A 28 56.45 24.66 57.42
CA HIS A 28 56.50 26.06 56.96
C HIS A 28 55.07 26.57 56.72
N THR A 29 54.68 27.60 57.47
CA THR A 29 53.37 28.24 57.44
C THR A 29 53.19 29.08 56.18
N SER A 30 52.02 28.99 55.56
CA SER A 30 51.56 29.90 54.49
C SER A 30 50.07 30.19 54.69
N LYS A 31 49.73 31.47 54.84
CA LYS A 31 48.35 31.97 54.97
C LYS A 31 47.65 31.90 53.61
N GLU A 32 46.54 31.17 53.50
CA GLU A 32 45.65 31.25 52.33
C GLU A 32 44.58 32.35 52.48
N LYS A 33 44.40 33.12 51.41
CA LYS A 33 43.36 34.15 51.24
C LYS A 33 42.01 33.52 50.82
N PRO A 34 40.86 34.15 51.12
CA PRO A 34 39.56 33.64 50.70
C PRO A 34 39.37 33.79 49.19
N THR A 35 39.03 32.69 48.52
CA THR A 35 38.79 32.65 47.06
C THR A 35 37.35 33.05 46.73
N GLU A 36 37.16 34.22 46.12
CA GLU A 36 35.91 34.59 45.46
C GLU A 36 35.66 33.67 44.25
N LYS A 37 34.50 33.00 44.19
CA LYS A 37 34.12 32.19 43.03
C LYS A 37 33.83 33.11 41.82
N PRO A 38 34.40 32.86 40.63
CA PRO A 38 34.30 33.78 39.51
C PRO A 38 32.89 33.80 38.89
N HIS A 39 32.28 35.00 38.86
CA HIS A 39 30.97 35.27 38.25
C HIS A 39 30.92 34.93 36.74
N ALA A 40 32.08 34.88 36.08
CA ALA A 40 32.24 34.55 34.65
C ALA A 40 31.83 33.10 34.30
N LEU A 41 31.98 32.14 35.22
CA LEU A 41 31.63 30.74 34.96
C LEU A 41 30.11 30.56 34.82
N ARG A 42 29.29 31.35 35.52
CA ARG A 42 27.82 31.28 35.43
C ARG A 42 27.25 31.90 34.15
N LEU A 43 27.99 32.81 33.50
CA LEU A 43 27.58 33.50 32.27
C LEU A 43 27.76 32.63 31.01
N LEU A 44 28.73 31.72 31.00
CA LEU A 44 28.98 30.78 29.89
C LEU A 44 28.21 29.45 30.02
N VAL A 45 27.84 29.03 31.23
CA VAL A 45 27.08 27.79 31.45
C VAL A 45 25.67 27.85 30.84
N LYS A 46 24.99 28.99 30.91
CA LYS A 46 23.64 29.15 30.33
C LYS A 46 23.59 28.97 28.80
N PRO A 47 24.45 29.64 27.99
CA PRO A 47 24.48 29.41 26.55
C PRO A 47 24.97 28.02 26.16
N CYS A 48 25.95 27.43 26.88
CA CYS A 48 26.38 26.04 26.64
C CYS A 48 25.28 25.03 26.94
N SER A 49 24.55 25.18 28.05
CA SER A 49 23.39 24.33 28.37
C SER A 49 22.28 24.48 27.34
N PHE A 50 22.03 25.69 26.85
CA PHE A 50 21.05 25.94 25.78
C PHE A 50 21.46 25.28 24.46
N LEU A 51 22.75 25.37 24.08
CA LEU A 51 23.30 24.69 22.90
C LEU A 51 23.23 23.16 23.01
N LEU A 52 23.51 22.60 24.19
CA LEU A 52 23.37 21.17 24.46
C LEU A 52 21.91 20.71 24.33
N VAL A 53 20.96 21.48 24.85
CA VAL A 53 19.53 21.19 24.69
C VAL A 53 19.11 21.24 23.22
N LEU A 54 19.57 22.26 22.47
CA LEU A 54 19.32 22.33 21.02
C LEU A 54 19.93 21.17 20.23
N LEU A 55 21.16 20.78 20.54
CA LEU A 55 21.81 19.66 19.87
C LEU A 55 21.10 18.34 20.18
N THR A 56 20.72 18.11 21.44
CA THR A 56 19.98 16.91 21.83
C THR A 56 18.59 16.85 21.21
N THR A 57 17.86 17.96 21.12
CA THR A 57 16.55 17.99 20.43
C THR A 57 16.68 17.74 18.93
N CYS A 58 17.71 18.28 18.28
CA CYS A 58 18.01 17.99 16.87
C CYS A 58 18.33 16.51 16.65
N VAL A 59 19.16 15.92 17.49
CA VAL A 59 19.52 14.49 17.41
C VAL A 59 18.29 13.61 17.66
N ILE A 60 17.49 13.90 18.69
CA ILE A 60 16.25 13.16 18.97
C ILE A 60 15.27 13.26 17.81
N SER A 61 15.09 14.46 17.23
CA SER A 61 14.20 14.69 16.08
C SER A 61 14.67 13.95 14.84
N PHE A 62 15.99 13.92 14.57
CA PHE A 62 16.58 13.16 13.47
C PHE A 62 16.31 11.66 13.62
N TRP A 63 16.58 11.09 14.81
CA TRP A 63 16.31 9.67 15.08
C TRP A 63 14.82 9.33 15.07
N ALA A 64 13.94 10.24 15.52
CA ALA A 64 12.51 10.08 15.45
C ALA A 64 12.01 10.07 13.99
N GLY A 65 12.56 10.95 13.13
CA GLY A 65 12.27 10.99 11.70
C GLY A 65 12.65 9.70 10.98
N LEU A 66 13.85 9.17 11.25
CA LEU A 66 14.30 7.89 10.69
C LEU A 66 13.38 6.73 11.10
N ARG A 67 13.00 6.65 12.38
CA ARG A 67 12.09 5.59 12.85
C ARG A 67 10.68 5.71 12.27
N ALA A 68 10.17 6.93 12.06
CA ALA A 68 8.87 7.13 11.43
C ALA A 68 8.88 6.67 9.97
N HIS A 69 9.94 7.00 9.23
CA HIS A 69 10.14 6.55 7.85
C HIS A 69 10.23 5.02 7.75
N ASP A 70 11.04 4.38 8.62
CA ASP A 70 11.15 2.92 8.65
C ASP A 70 9.83 2.24 9.01
N ARG A 71 9.02 2.83 9.90
CA ARG A 71 7.68 2.31 10.22
C ARG A 71 6.76 2.33 9.01
N GLN A 72 6.74 3.41 8.22
CA GLN A 72 5.91 3.48 7.02
C GLN A 72 6.31 2.42 5.99
N ALA A 73 7.61 2.27 5.72
CA ALA A 73 8.11 1.24 4.81
C ALA A 73 7.76 -0.18 5.28
N ASN A 74 7.75 -0.42 6.60
CA ASN A 74 7.32 -1.69 7.16
C ASN A 74 5.82 -1.95 6.98
N VAL A 75 4.96 -0.92 7.09
CA VAL A 75 3.52 -1.06 6.86
C VAL A 75 3.23 -1.42 5.40
N ASP A 76 3.87 -0.75 4.45
CA ASP A 76 3.66 -1.03 3.02
C ASP A 76 4.01 -2.49 2.69
N ILE A 77 5.16 -2.99 3.15
CA ILE A 77 5.58 -4.38 2.95
C ILE A 77 4.63 -5.37 3.64
N LEU A 78 4.21 -5.05 4.87
CA LEU A 78 3.28 -5.89 5.63
C LEU A 78 1.92 -5.98 4.92
N CYS A 79 1.38 -4.85 4.48
CA CYS A 79 0.14 -4.78 3.74
C CYS A 79 0.24 -5.54 2.43
N ALA A 80 1.27 -5.31 1.62
CA ALA A 80 1.45 -6.00 0.34
C ALA A 80 1.48 -7.53 0.52
N LYS A 81 2.19 -8.03 1.54
CA LYS A 81 2.23 -9.47 1.88
C LYS A 81 0.91 -10.02 2.41
N HIS A 82 0.11 -9.19 3.10
CA HIS A 82 -1.13 -9.62 3.73
C HIS A 82 -2.31 -9.59 2.76
N THR A 83 -2.36 -8.61 1.85
CA THR A 83 -3.50 -8.36 0.97
C THR A 83 -3.33 -8.92 -0.44
N ASN A 84 -2.19 -9.53 -0.75
CA ASN A 84 -1.93 -10.14 -2.06
C ASN A 84 -1.48 -11.59 -1.90
N ARG A 85 -1.69 -12.37 -2.96
CA ARG A 85 -1.02 -13.67 -3.11
C ARG A 85 0.47 -13.46 -3.33
N TRP A 86 1.29 -14.36 -2.77
CA TRP A 86 2.73 -14.28 -2.96
C TRP A 86 3.11 -14.45 -4.44
N SER A 87 4.03 -13.61 -4.90
CA SER A 87 4.69 -13.72 -6.20
C SER A 87 6.10 -13.12 -6.12
N PRO A 88 6.98 -13.42 -7.09
CA PRO A 88 8.28 -12.75 -7.17
C PRO A 88 8.15 -11.23 -7.32
N LEU A 89 7.03 -10.71 -7.85
CA LEU A 89 6.79 -9.27 -7.95
C LEU A 89 6.80 -8.60 -6.57
N VAL A 90 6.12 -9.17 -5.57
CA VAL A 90 6.08 -8.62 -4.20
C VAL A 90 7.45 -8.69 -3.51
N ARG A 91 8.35 -9.57 -3.96
CA ARG A 91 9.75 -9.63 -3.49
C ARG A 91 10.63 -8.59 -4.19
N ASP A 92 10.50 -8.47 -5.50
CA ASP A 92 11.44 -7.76 -6.37
C ASP A 92 11.08 -6.27 -6.53
N VAL A 93 9.82 -5.90 -6.28
CA VAL A 93 9.33 -4.52 -6.37
C VAL A 93 9.03 -3.99 -4.97
N PRO A 94 9.62 -2.85 -4.56
CA PRO A 94 9.25 -2.20 -3.30
C PRO A 94 7.87 -1.55 -3.44
N ILE A 95 6.81 -2.30 -3.10
CA ILE A 95 5.43 -1.82 -3.11
C ILE A 95 5.28 -0.65 -2.13
N LYS A 96 4.61 0.42 -2.59
CA LYS A 96 4.33 1.63 -1.81
C LYS A 96 2.87 2.01 -1.93
N TYR A 97 2.27 2.48 -0.85
CA TYR A 97 0.89 2.96 -0.84
C TYR A 97 0.87 4.47 -0.69
N THR A 98 0.24 5.16 -1.65
CA THR A 98 0.06 6.62 -1.62
C THR A 98 -1.39 6.97 -1.89
N TYR A 99 -1.87 8.04 -1.26
CA TYR A 99 -3.16 8.60 -1.64
C TYR A 99 -3.09 9.14 -3.06
N GLN A 100 -4.08 8.76 -3.87
CA GLN A 100 -4.25 9.26 -5.23
C GLN A 100 -5.68 9.73 -5.38
N GLU A 101 -5.83 10.95 -5.89
CA GLU A 101 -7.13 11.49 -6.27
C GLU A 101 -7.49 10.95 -7.66
N PHE A 102 -8.68 10.38 -7.79
CA PHE A 102 -9.15 9.87 -9.08
C PHE A 102 -9.71 11.02 -9.91
N ASN A 103 -9.39 11.01 -11.21
CA ASN A 103 -10.08 11.90 -12.14
C ASN A 103 -11.47 11.33 -12.42
N GLY A 104 -12.46 11.82 -11.68
CA GLY A 104 -13.87 11.46 -11.81
C GLY A 104 -14.70 12.43 -12.64
N SER A 105 -14.09 13.38 -13.35
CA SER A 105 -14.83 14.43 -14.10
C SER A 105 -15.83 13.80 -15.07
N PHE A 106 -17.12 14.14 -14.98
CA PHE A 106 -18.12 13.50 -15.84
C PHE A 106 -18.08 14.04 -17.28
N LEU A 107 -18.15 15.36 -17.46
CA LEU A 107 -18.22 15.98 -18.79
C LEU A 107 -16.86 16.09 -19.50
N LYS A 108 -15.76 16.11 -18.73
CA LYS A 108 -14.40 16.24 -19.27
C LYS A 108 -13.77 14.86 -19.51
N GLU A 109 -13.75 14.44 -20.76
CA GLU A 109 -13.14 13.17 -21.18
C GLU A 109 -11.59 13.24 -21.15
N ASN A 110 -10.96 12.09 -20.94
CA ASN A 110 -9.52 11.88 -21.10
C ASN A 110 -9.28 10.85 -22.21
N ILE A 111 -8.02 10.59 -22.57
CA ILE A 111 -7.67 9.69 -23.69
C ILE A 111 -8.29 8.28 -23.57
N TYR A 112 -8.49 7.75 -22.36
CA TYR A 112 -9.03 6.41 -22.13
C TYR A 112 -10.55 6.34 -22.33
N ARG A 113 -11.23 7.50 -22.38
CA ARG A 113 -12.68 7.64 -22.54
C ARG A 113 -13.12 7.95 -23.96
N ASN A 114 -12.18 8.31 -24.83
CA ASN A 114 -12.46 8.64 -26.21
C ASN A 114 -12.95 7.43 -27.01
N VAL A 115 -13.64 7.72 -28.12
CA VAL A 115 -13.98 6.70 -29.13
C VAL A 115 -12.72 6.06 -29.71
N GLY A 116 -12.84 4.83 -30.19
CA GLY A 116 -11.69 4.04 -30.65
C GLY A 116 -10.87 4.73 -31.75
N SER A 117 -9.56 4.83 -31.54
CA SER A 117 -8.57 5.30 -32.50
C SER A 117 -7.22 4.62 -32.21
N ALA A 118 -6.24 4.80 -33.10
CA ALA A 118 -4.88 4.28 -32.89
C ALA A 118 -4.22 4.87 -31.63
N GLU A 119 -4.47 6.14 -31.35
CA GLU A 119 -3.95 6.83 -30.16
C GLU A 119 -4.59 6.29 -28.87
N VAL A 120 -5.90 6.01 -28.89
CA VAL A 120 -6.60 5.39 -27.76
C VAL A 120 -6.07 3.99 -27.52
N ASP A 121 -5.96 3.18 -28.57
CA ASP A 121 -5.44 1.81 -28.46
C ASP A 121 -4.01 1.80 -27.92
N LYS A 122 -3.15 2.69 -28.42
CA LYS A 122 -1.80 2.88 -27.88
C LYS A 122 -1.82 3.27 -26.40
N ALA A 123 -2.66 4.20 -25.99
CA ALA A 123 -2.75 4.60 -24.58
C ALA A 123 -3.11 3.42 -23.67
N TRP A 124 -4.05 2.57 -24.10
CA TRP A 124 -4.40 1.36 -23.37
C TRP A 124 -3.29 0.30 -23.37
N GLU A 125 -2.55 0.15 -24.47
CA GLU A 125 -1.40 -0.76 -24.54
C GLU A 125 -0.26 -0.31 -23.63
N ASP A 126 0.01 0.99 -23.54
CA ASP A 126 1.04 1.58 -22.68
C ASP A 126 0.75 1.37 -21.19
N LEU A 127 -0.50 1.05 -20.80
CA LEU A 127 -0.86 0.61 -19.44
C LEU A 127 -0.50 -0.86 -19.15
N GLY A 128 -0.03 -1.61 -20.15
CA GLY A 128 0.30 -3.02 -20.01
C GLY A 128 -0.81 -3.99 -20.42
N SER A 129 -1.93 -3.51 -20.96
CA SER A 129 -3.06 -4.36 -21.40
C SER A 129 -2.72 -5.31 -22.56
N GLY A 130 -1.59 -5.07 -23.24
CA GLY A 130 -1.04 -5.91 -24.31
C GLY A 130 0.21 -6.71 -23.92
N TYR A 131 0.58 -6.75 -22.63
CA TYR A 131 1.80 -7.44 -22.20
C TYR A 131 1.70 -8.95 -22.38
N ARG A 132 2.77 -9.52 -22.95
CA ARG A 132 2.91 -10.96 -23.19
C ARG A 132 3.27 -11.68 -21.90
N ALA A 133 3.13 -13.00 -21.91
CA ALA A 133 3.60 -13.84 -20.81
C ALA A 133 5.12 -13.70 -20.64
N GLY A 134 5.54 -13.62 -19.38
CA GLY A 134 6.94 -13.68 -18.96
C GLY A 134 7.32 -15.08 -18.47
N VAL A 135 8.52 -15.19 -17.90
CA VAL A 135 9.03 -16.43 -17.30
C VAL A 135 9.49 -16.16 -15.87
N ILE A 136 9.03 -16.98 -14.94
CA ILE A 136 9.51 -16.98 -13.55
C ILE A 136 10.25 -18.29 -13.24
N SER A 137 11.13 -18.27 -12.25
CA SER A 137 11.86 -19.48 -11.86
C SER A 137 10.90 -20.59 -11.40
N TYR A 138 11.34 -21.86 -11.51
CA TYR A 138 10.54 -22.98 -11.02
C TYR A 138 10.16 -22.81 -9.54
N LYS A 139 11.14 -22.43 -8.71
CA LYS A 139 10.93 -22.16 -7.28
C LYS A 139 9.90 -21.07 -7.04
N ASP A 140 9.97 -19.97 -7.79
CA ASP A 140 9.00 -18.88 -7.66
C ASP A 140 7.61 -19.32 -8.14
N GLY A 141 7.50 -20.11 -9.22
CA GLY A 141 6.19 -20.62 -9.64
C GLY A 141 5.50 -21.50 -8.60
N ILE A 142 6.25 -22.42 -7.98
CA ILE A 142 5.72 -23.25 -6.88
C ILE A 142 5.30 -22.39 -5.68
N ALA A 143 6.12 -21.41 -5.30
CA ALA A 143 5.79 -20.50 -4.20
C ALA A 143 4.59 -19.58 -4.53
N SER A 144 4.40 -19.25 -5.81
CA SER A 144 3.20 -18.59 -6.32
C SER A 144 1.99 -19.53 -6.40
N GLY A 145 2.12 -20.81 -6.06
CA GLY A 145 1.06 -21.80 -6.04
C GLY A 145 0.67 -22.32 -7.43
N LEU A 146 1.62 -22.32 -8.36
CA LEU A 146 1.58 -23.16 -9.55
C LEU A 146 2.11 -24.56 -9.18
N ASP A 147 1.84 -25.55 -10.02
CA ASP A 147 2.35 -26.91 -9.87
C ASP A 147 3.00 -27.40 -11.19
N PRO A 148 3.70 -28.54 -11.19
CA PRO A 148 4.46 -29.02 -12.35
C PRO A 148 3.62 -29.25 -13.63
N SER A 149 2.29 -29.35 -13.55
CA SER A 149 1.43 -29.50 -14.74
C SER A 149 1.31 -28.22 -15.56
N PHE A 150 1.67 -27.07 -15.00
CA PHE A 150 1.66 -25.81 -15.72
C PHE A 150 2.76 -25.77 -16.79
N VAL A 151 2.50 -25.01 -17.85
CA VAL A 151 3.39 -24.82 -18.99
C VAL A 151 4.71 -24.20 -18.52
N GLN A 152 5.81 -24.83 -18.93
CA GLN A 152 7.16 -24.44 -18.57
C GLN A 152 8.01 -24.19 -19.82
N ARG A 153 8.93 -23.25 -19.70
CA ARG A 153 10.00 -23.04 -20.68
C ARG A 153 10.92 -24.25 -20.64
N ALA A 154 11.34 -24.74 -21.82
CA ALA A 154 12.24 -25.88 -21.91
C ALA A 154 13.58 -25.65 -21.19
N GLU A 155 14.14 -26.70 -20.59
CA GLU A 155 15.36 -26.63 -19.77
C GLU A 155 16.58 -26.07 -20.51
N LYS A 156 16.73 -26.37 -21.80
CA LYS A 156 17.82 -25.82 -22.63
C LYS A 156 17.80 -24.27 -22.74
N TYR A 157 16.68 -23.64 -22.37
CA TYR A 157 16.53 -22.18 -22.30
C TYR A 157 16.49 -21.67 -20.86
N GLY A 158 16.83 -22.50 -19.87
CA GLY A 158 16.91 -22.14 -18.45
C GLY A 158 15.66 -22.43 -17.63
N GLY A 159 14.70 -23.21 -18.15
CA GLY A 159 13.54 -23.68 -17.36
C GLY A 159 12.60 -22.56 -16.91
N GLY A 160 11.62 -22.91 -16.06
CA GLY A 160 10.71 -21.96 -15.40
C GLY A 160 9.30 -21.91 -15.97
N PHE A 161 8.37 -21.29 -15.22
CA PHE A 161 6.95 -21.23 -15.58
C PHE A 161 6.64 -20.05 -16.50
N ILE A 162 5.77 -20.29 -17.48
CA ILE A 162 5.22 -19.22 -18.33
C ILE A 162 4.03 -18.59 -17.60
N VAL A 163 4.11 -17.30 -17.32
CA VAL A 163 3.10 -16.60 -16.50
C VAL A 163 2.78 -15.19 -16.99
N ASN A 164 1.59 -14.71 -16.68
CA ASN A 164 1.20 -13.30 -16.79
C ASN A 164 1.00 -12.71 -15.40
N VAL A 165 1.23 -11.40 -15.24
CA VAL A 165 0.88 -10.66 -14.01
C VAL A 165 -0.63 -10.40 -14.01
N GLU A 166 -1.30 -10.76 -12.91
CA GLU A 166 -2.76 -10.69 -12.77
C GLU A 166 -3.30 -9.27 -13.03
N GLY A 167 -2.68 -8.24 -12.46
CA GLY A 167 -3.10 -6.86 -12.68
C GLY A 167 -3.07 -6.41 -14.15
N MET A 168 -2.10 -6.90 -14.93
CA MET A 168 -2.04 -6.61 -16.37
C MET A 168 -3.14 -7.36 -17.13
N HIS A 169 -3.44 -8.60 -16.71
CA HIS A 169 -4.54 -9.38 -17.25
C HIS A 169 -5.91 -8.73 -16.94
N HIS A 170 -6.11 -8.17 -15.75
CA HIS A 170 -7.32 -7.40 -15.43
C HIS A 170 -7.51 -6.20 -16.37
N LEU A 171 -6.44 -5.44 -16.65
CA LEU A 171 -6.47 -4.34 -17.61
C LEU A 171 -6.71 -4.82 -19.05
N HIS A 172 -6.14 -5.97 -19.43
CA HIS A 172 -6.43 -6.62 -20.70
C HIS A 172 -7.93 -6.95 -20.84
N CYS A 173 -8.53 -7.59 -19.83
CA CYS A 173 -9.96 -7.90 -19.82
C CYS A 173 -10.83 -6.64 -19.92
N LEU A 174 -10.50 -5.58 -19.17
CA LEU A 174 -11.24 -4.32 -19.24
C LEU A 174 -11.14 -3.66 -20.63
N ASN A 175 -9.96 -3.71 -21.26
CA ASN A 175 -9.77 -3.19 -22.61
C ASN A 175 -10.54 -4.03 -23.66
N LEU A 176 -10.65 -5.35 -23.47
CA LEU A 176 -11.49 -6.19 -24.32
C LEU A 176 -12.99 -5.82 -24.17
N VAL A 177 -13.46 -5.61 -22.95
CA VAL A 177 -14.83 -5.15 -22.66
C VAL A 177 -15.12 -3.82 -23.36
N ARG A 178 -14.19 -2.85 -23.27
CA ARG A 178 -14.27 -1.57 -24.00
C ARG A 178 -14.50 -1.77 -25.50
N LYS A 179 -13.89 -2.80 -26.09
CA LYS A 179 -13.94 -3.06 -27.54
C LYS A 179 -15.15 -3.88 -28.00
N ALA A 180 -15.89 -4.58 -27.11
CA ALA A 180 -16.68 -5.75 -27.55
C ALA A 180 -18.13 -5.92 -27.06
N LEU A 181 -18.65 -5.19 -26.06
CA LEU A 181 -20.01 -5.45 -25.50
C LEU A 181 -21.21 -4.94 -26.33
N TYR A 182 -21.06 -4.71 -27.63
CA TYR A 182 -22.12 -4.10 -28.46
C TYR A 182 -23.38 -4.96 -28.59
N PHE A 183 -23.27 -6.29 -28.52
CA PHE A 183 -24.37 -7.24 -28.71
C PHE A 183 -25.45 -7.20 -27.61
N ASN A 184 -25.18 -6.54 -26.48
CA ASN A 184 -26.17 -6.34 -25.41
C ASN A 184 -26.93 -5.00 -25.54
N TYR A 185 -26.43 -4.07 -26.35
CA TYR A 185 -26.84 -2.67 -26.31
C TYR A 185 -28.32 -2.47 -26.67
N ASP A 186 -28.77 -3.04 -27.80
CA ASP A 186 -30.13 -2.83 -28.30
C ASP A 186 -31.20 -3.29 -27.31
N TYR A 187 -30.98 -4.44 -26.67
CA TYR A 187 -31.89 -4.97 -25.65
C TYR A 187 -32.05 -4.02 -24.45
N TYR A 188 -30.95 -3.54 -23.86
CA TYR A 188 -31.02 -2.65 -22.71
C TYR A 188 -31.50 -1.24 -23.07
N LYS A 189 -31.24 -0.80 -24.31
CA LYS A 189 -31.76 0.46 -24.80
C LYS A 189 -33.28 0.40 -24.99
N GLU A 190 -33.80 -0.72 -25.49
CA GLU A 190 -35.25 -0.96 -25.60
C GLU A 190 -35.93 -1.04 -24.24
N LEU A 191 -35.29 -1.67 -23.24
CA LEU A 191 -35.81 -1.74 -21.88
C LEU A 191 -35.97 -0.36 -21.23
N GLY A 192 -35.09 0.59 -21.57
CA GLY A 192 -35.25 2.00 -21.18
C GLY A 192 -35.16 2.24 -19.67
N GLU A 193 -34.38 1.44 -18.95
CA GLU A 193 -34.22 1.53 -17.49
C GLU A 193 -32.86 2.12 -17.08
N HIS A 194 -32.78 2.63 -15.84
CA HIS A 194 -31.54 3.12 -15.24
C HIS A 194 -30.78 4.12 -16.14
N ALA A 195 -29.52 3.86 -16.48
CA ALA A 195 -28.73 4.74 -17.33
C ALA A 195 -29.28 4.84 -18.77
N PHE A 196 -30.03 3.85 -19.24
CA PHE A 196 -30.53 3.76 -20.61
C PHE A 196 -31.74 4.67 -20.90
N VAL A 197 -32.35 5.27 -19.85
CA VAL A 197 -33.34 6.34 -19.98
C VAL A 197 -32.76 7.59 -20.64
N ASN A 198 -31.45 7.78 -20.54
CA ASN A 198 -30.77 8.98 -21.02
C ASN A 198 -30.60 8.97 -22.54
N GLU A 199 -30.44 10.17 -23.09
CA GLU A 199 -30.01 10.39 -24.47
C GLU A 199 -28.66 9.72 -24.75
N GLU A 200 -28.45 9.32 -26.00
CA GLU A 200 -27.28 8.51 -26.41
C GLU A 200 -25.94 9.16 -26.03
N PHE A 201 -25.83 10.48 -26.17
CA PHE A 201 -24.64 11.22 -25.78
C PHE A 201 -24.32 11.11 -24.28
N ILE A 202 -25.33 11.24 -23.42
CA ILE A 202 -25.17 11.14 -21.96
C ILE A 202 -24.89 9.69 -21.56
N LEU A 203 -25.57 8.72 -22.20
CA LEU A 203 -25.32 7.30 -22.00
C LEU A 203 -23.86 6.94 -22.34
N ARG A 204 -23.33 7.45 -23.46
CA ARG A 204 -21.92 7.27 -23.85
C ARG A 204 -20.98 7.82 -22.78
N LEU A 205 -21.21 9.05 -22.31
CA LEU A 205 -20.38 9.66 -21.26
C LEU A 205 -20.41 8.86 -19.95
N HIS A 206 -21.58 8.34 -19.58
CA HIS A 206 -21.76 7.51 -18.39
C HIS A 206 -20.98 6.20 -18.51
N ILE A 207 -21.13 5.48 -19.63
CA ILE A 207 -20.43 4.21 -19.87
C ILE A 207 -18.91 4.42 -19.87
N THR A 208 -18.40 5.45 -20.56
CA THR A 208 -16.95 5.70 -20.60
C THR A 208 -16.42 6.18 -19.25
N HIS A 209 -17.20 6.93 -18.48
CA HIS A 209 -16.86 7.30 -17.09
C HIS A 209 -16.78 6.06 -16.17
N CYS A 210 -17.74 5.13 -16.25
CA CYS A 210 -17.69 3.87 -15.50
C CYS A 210 -16.47 3.03 -15.87
N LEU A 211 -16.20 2.90 -17.17
CA LEU A 211 -15.03 2.17 -17.67
C LEU A 211 -13.72 2.77 -17.14
N ASP A 212 -13.57 4.09 -17.18
CA ASP A 212 -12.37 4.77 -16.70
C ASP A 212 -12.23 4.74 -15.18
N THR A 213 -13.35 4.79 -14.44
CA THR A 213 -13.36 4.58 -12.99
C THR A 213 -12.86 3.19 -12.64
N LEU A 214 -13.33 2.14 -13.33
CA LEU A 214 -12.85 0.78 -13.14
C LEU A 214 -11.37 0.64 -13.49
N ARG A 215 -10.90 1.27 -14.58
CA ARG A 215 -9.48 1.30 -14.94
C ARG A 215 -8.63 1.90 -13.81
N GLN A 216 -9.05 3.03 -13.24
CA GLN A 216 -8.37 3.67 -12.12
C GLN A 216 -8.35 2.78 -10.87
N VAL A 217 -9.45 2.10 -10.54
CA VAL A 217 -9.52 1.14 -9.43
C VAL A 217 -8.56 -0.04 -9.64
N LEU A 218 -8.54 -0.62 -10.84
CA LEU A 218 -7.66 -1.75 -11.19
C LEU A 218 -6.18 -1.37 -11.13
N MET A 219 -5.83 -0.14 -11.49
CA MET A 219 -4.46 0.37 -11.36
C MET A 219 -4.10 0.70 -9.90
N CYS A 220 -5.04 1.27 -9.15
CA CYS A 220 -4.84 1.62 -7.74
C CYS A 220 -4.72 0.36 -6.85
N ASN A 221 -5.42 -0.72 -7.21
CA ASN A 221 -5.41 -2.01 -6.52
C ASN A 221 -4.83 -3.10 -7.43
N VAL A 222 -3.73 -2.79 -8.12
CA VAL A 222 -3.11 -3.70 -9.08
C VAL A 222 -2.77 -5.04 -8.42
N ASP A 223 -3.32 -6.13 -8.97
CA ASP A 223 -3.04 -7.47 -8.45
C ASP A 223 -1.60 -7.85 -8.82
N THR A 224 -0.82 -8.13 -7.78
CA THR A 224 0.60 -8.47 -7.88
C THR A 224 0.86 -9.96 -8.04
N GLY A 225 -0.19 -10.78 -8.05
CA GLY A 225 -0.15 -12.21 -8.33
C GLY A 225 0.23 -12.53 -9.77
N VAL A 226 0.37 -13.83 -10.04
CA VAL A 226 0.64 -14.36 -11.37
C VAL A 226 -0.34 -15.48 -11.71
N LEU A 227 -0.74 -15.54 -12.98
CA LEU A 227 -1.48 -16.65 -13.55
C LEU A 227 -0.60 -17.42 -14.54
N GLY A 228 -0.69 -18.74 -14.51
CA GLY A 228 0.05 -19.61 -15.41
C GLY A 228 -0.81 -20.12 -16.58
N GLN A 229 -0.20 -20.93 -17.43
CA GLN A 229 -0.88 -21.62 -18.52
C GLN A 229 -0.83 -23.13 -18.29
N VAL A 230 -1.81 -23.86 -18.82
CA VAL A 230 -1.83 -25.33 -18.86
C VAL A 230 -1.93 -25.81 -20.29
N TRP A 231 -1.49 -27.04 -20.54
CA TRP A 231 -1.72 -27.70 -21.82
C TRP A 231 -3.19 -28.14 -21.89
N VAL A 232 -3.87 -27.71 -22.95
CA VAL A 232 -5.21 -28.16 -23.32
C VAL A 232 -5.15 -28.90 -24.64
N ASP A 233 -6.20 -29.66 -24.93
CA ASP A 233 -6.29 -30.57 -26.08
C ASP A 233 -5.27 -31.72 -26.02
N THR A 234 -5.78 -32.95 -25.88
CA THR A 234 -4.93 -34.15 -25.79
C THR A 234 -4.32 -34.58 -27.12
N LYS A 235 -4.89 -34.14 -28.26
CA LYS A 235 -4.44 -34.51 -29.61
C LYS A 235 -3.44 -33.50 -30.14
N GLU A 236 -3.71 -32.22 -29.93
CA GLU A 236 -2.84 -31.11 -30.35
C GLU A 236 -2.60 -30.16 -29.18
N PRO A 237 -1.65 -30.47 -28.28
CA PRO A 237 -1.43 -29.69 -27.08
C PRO A 237 -1.16 -28.20 -27.37
N THR A 238 -2.05 -27.35 -26.87
CA THR A 238 -1.93 -25.89 -26.94
C THR A 238 -1.92 -25.30 -25.54
N ALA A 239 -1.19 -24.22 -25.33
CA ALA A 239 -1.13 -23.56 -24.03
C ALA A 239 -2.35 -22.65 -23.86
N PHE A 240 -3.05 -22.78 -22.73
CA PHE A 240 -4.20 -21.93 -22.38
C PHE A 240 -4.07 -21.38 -20.96
N PRO A 241 -4.32 -20.07 -20.74
CA PRO A 241 -4.27 -19.48 -19.41
C PRO A 241 -5.28 -20.09 -18.43
N VAL A 242 -4.86 -20.30 -17.19
CA VAL A 242 -5.77 -20.70 -16.10
C VAL A 242 -6.23 -19.45 -15.36
N PHE A 243 -7.51 -19.12 -15.49
CA PHE A 243 -8.11 -17.96 -14.82
C PHE A 243 -8.63 -18.26 -13.40
N SER A 244 -8.69 -19.53 -13.00
CA SER A 244 -9.11 -19.94 -11.66
C SER A 244 -7.94 -19.87 -10.67
N THR A 245 -7.49 -18.65 -10.36
CA THR A 245 -6.41 -18.39 -9.41
C THR A 245 -6.96 -18.03 -8.03
N LYS A 246 -6.13 -18.17 -6.99
CA LYS A 246 -6.47 -17.80 -5.61
C LYS A 246 -6.15 -16.33 -5.40
N HIS A 247 -7.06 -15.59 -4.76
CA HIS A 247 -6.87 -14.19 -4.37
C HIS A 247 -7.16 -13.98 -2.88
N VAL A 248 -6.63 -12.91 -2.32
CA VAL A 248 -7.01 -12.42 -0.99
C VAL A 248 -8.10 -11.38 -1.18
N CYS A 249 -9.31 -11.68 -0.74
CA CYS A 249 -10.47 -10.82 -0.93
C CYS A 249 -10.96 -10.24 0.40
N LYS A 250 -11.59 -9.06 0.34
CA LYS A 250 -12.36 -8.51 1.45
C LYS A 250 -13.63 -9.34 1.67
N ASN A 251 -14.23 -9.25 2.85
CA ASN A 251 -15.50 -9.88 3.19
C ASN A 251 -16.68 -9.22 2.44
N TYR A 252 -16.78 -9.50 1.13
CA TYR A 252 -17.71 -8.85 0.21
C TYR A 252 -19.15 -8.88 0.70
N ASP A 253 -19.62 -10.02 1.22
CA ASP A 253 -21.01 -10.17 1.66
C ASP A 253 -21.37 -9.27 2.83
N ASP A 254 -20.48 -9.11 3.80
CA ASP A 254 -20.71 -8.24 4.95
C ASP A 254 -20.71 -6.78 4.52
N ILE A 255 -19.78 -6.40 3.64
CA ILE A 255 -19.71 -5.05 3.06
C ILE A 255 -20.98 -4.75 2.26
N ARG A 256 -21.44 -5.69 1.42
CA ARG A 256 -22.67 -5.57 0.62
C ARG A 256 -23.90 -5.41 1.51
N LYS A 257 -24.04 -6.24 2.56
CA LYS A 257 -25.15 -6.14 3.52
C LYS A 257 -25.14 -4.81 4.27
N TRP A 258 -23.96 -4.33 4.67
CA TRP A 258 -23.85 -3.02 5.30
C TRP A 258 -24.35 -1.92 4.35
N ALA A 259 -23.93 -1.95 3.07
CA ALA A 259 -24.34 -0.96 2.08
C ALA A 259 -25.86 -1.01 1.78
N GLU A 260 -26.44 -2.20 1.72
CA GLU A 260 -27.89 -2.41 1.57
C GLU A 260 -28.67 -1.74 2.70
N LEU A 261 -28.20 -1.85 3.95
CA LEU A 261 -28.83 -1.21 5.11
C LEU A 261 -28.68 0.32 5.14
N GLN A 262 -27.72 0.89 4.42
CA GLN A 262 -27.49 2.34 4.38
C GLN A 262 -28.27 3.06 3.27
N GLN A 263 -29.07 2.36 2.47
CA GLN A 263 -29.80 2.99 1.37
C GLN A 263 -30.79 4.04 1.90
N ALA A 264 -30.75 5.23 1.29
CA ALA A 264 -31.82 6.20 1.45
C ALA A 264 -33.13 5.63 0.89
N PRO A 265 -34.30 6.09 1.38
CA PRO A 265 -35.57 5.69 0.80
C PRO A 265 -35.62 6.00 -0.71
N PRO A 266 -36.41 5.24 -1.48
CA PRO A 266 -36.63 5.50 -2.89
C PRO A 266 -37.04 6.96 -3.18
N PRO A 267 -36.56 7.59 -4.27
CA PRO A 267 -36.81 8.99 -4.56
C PRO A 267 -38.30 9.40 -4.55
N ASP A 268 -39.19 8.51 -4.97
CA ASP A 268 -40.64 8.71 -4.99
C ASP A 268 -41.27 8.83 -3.59
N LYS A 269 -40.53 8.43 -2.55
CA LYS A 269 -40.97 8.48 -1.14
C LYS A 269 -40.32 9.60 -0.34
N LEU A 270 -39.42 10.39 -0.95
CA LEU A 270 -38.70 11.45 -0.25
C LEU A 270 -39.54 12.74 -0.17
N PRO A 271 -39.58 13.42 0.99
CA PRO A 271 -40.10 14.78 1.10
C PRO A 271 -39.32 15.76 0.20
N LYS A 272 -39.97 16.86 -0.22
CA LYS A 272 -39.35 17.86 -1.11
C LYS A 272 -38.13 18.56 -0.49
N ASP A 273 -38.07 18.64 0.82
CA ASP A 273 -37.02 19.26 1.63
C ASP A 273 -36.07 18.23 2.26
N TYR A 274 -36.06 16.99 1.76
CA TYR A 274 -35.18 15.93 2.26
C TYR A 274 -33.69 16.25 2.04
N LEU A 275 -33.35 16.93 0.94
CA LEU A 275 -31.98 17.35 0.64
C LEU A 275 -31.74 18.77 1.16
N ALA A 276 -30.64 18.95 1.90
CA ALA A 276 -30.18 20.28 2.27
C ALA A 276 -29.76 21.08 1.02
N PRO A 277 -30.05 22.39 0.95
CA PRO A 277 -29.62 23.22 -0.17
C PRO A 277 -28.09 23.34 -0.20
N PRO A 278 -27.48 23.49 -1.40
CA PRO A 278 -26.04 23.65 -1.52
C PRO A 278 -25.56 24.97 -0.91
N LYS A 279 -24.37 24.97 -0.32
CA LYS A 279 -23.68 26.19 0.11
C LYS A 279 -22.90 26.81 -1.05
N ALA A 280 -22.45 28.05 -0.85
CA ALA A 280 -21.60 28.72 -1.82
C ALA A 280 -20.31 27.92 -2.06
N GLY A 281 -20.11 27.47 -3.31
CA GLY A 281 -18.97 26.66 -3.72
C GLY A 281 -19.18 25.15 -3.70
N ASP A 282 -20.35 24.64 -3.27
CA ASP A 282 -20.64 23.19 -3.26
C ASP A 282 -20.97 22.63 -4.66
N VAL A 283 -21.26 23.51 -5.63
CA VAL A 283 -21.69 23.13 -6.98
C VAL A 283 -20.48 22.94 -7.88
N PHE A 284 -20.30 21.71 -8.37
CA PHE A 284 -19.25 21.35 -9.31
C PHE A 284 -19.75 21.47 -10.76
N GLU A 285 -19.42 22.58 -11.43
CA GLU A 285 -19.87 22.86 -12.80
C GLU A 285 -19.43 21.81 -13.86
N SER A 286 -18.44 20.97 -13.55
CA SER A 286 -17.94 19.91 -14.43
C SER A 286 -18.73 18.59 -14.34
N THR A 287 -19.74 18.53 -13.47
CA THR A 287 -20.60 17.36 -13.23
C THR A 287 -22.07 17.78 -13.42
N PRO A 288 -22.82 17.12 -14.32
CA PRO A 288 -24.19 17.50 -14.63
C PRO A 288 -25.17 17.20 -13.50
#